data_AF-A0A0F9LIA9-F1
#
_entry.id   AF-A0A0F9LIA9-F1
#
_cell.length_a   1.000
_cell.length_b   1.000
_cell.length_c   1.000
_cell.angle_alpha   90.00
_cell.angle_beta   90.00
_cell.angle_gamma   90.00
#
_symmetry.space_group_name_H-M   'P 1'
#
loop_
_entity.id
_entity.type
_entity.pdbx_description
1 polymer ?
#
loop_
_entity_poly.entity_id
_entity_poly.type
_entity_poly.pdbx_seq_one_letter_code
_entity_poly.pdbx_strand_id
1 'polypeptide(L)'
;AANQMAKPYHQGVQDLLSDIDNALMREIRMRGVKPYGFSIPGSIKEEAKITAEYEIRIPGDLVQRATVARMLDPNFRLSTTRVMEELFPEIKNPIEEQARSRADDANQGEVMSMLATIQALRIEAKLLAKARDSEGARLFEKAANMLESQLEPAQPPQAGNGRGRPAPGAPPNAVPPPSPQSPTTPI
;
A
#
# COMPACT_ATOMS: atom_id res chain seq x y z
N ALA A 1 16.71 21.06 -8.07
CA ALA A 1 16.15 22.04 -9.03
C ALA A 1 14.69 22.39 -8.72
N ALA A 2 13.73 21.46 -8.80
CA ALA A 2 12.30 21.76 -8.55
C ALA A 2 12.02 22.38 -7.17
N ASN A 3 12.60 21.85 -6.09
CA ASN A 3 12.44 22.38 -4.73
C ASN A 3 12.98 23.82 -4.54
N GLN A 4 13.98 24.22 -5.32
CA GLN A 4 14.59 25.56 -5.21
C GLN A 4 13.75 26.64 -5.91
N MET A 5 12.95 26.27 -6.92
CA MET A 5 12.01 27.18 -7.58
C MET A 5 10.62 27.15 -6.94
N ALA A 6 10.19 26.00 -6.41
CA ALA A 6 8.89 25.85 -5.79
C ALA A 6 8.73 26.69 -4.52
N LYS A 7 9.76 26.79 -3.67
CA LYS A 7 9.72 27.57 -2.41
C LYS A 7 9.50 29.08 -2.61
N PRO A 8 10.27 29.80 -3.44
CA PRO A 8 10.02 31.23 -3.65
C PRO A 8 8.69 31.49 -4.35
N TYR A 9 8.28 30.63 -5.29
CA TYR A 9 6.96 30.71 -5.91
C TYR A 9 5.85 30.50 -4.88
N HIS A 10 6.00 29.51 -4.00
CA HIS A 10 5.09 29.22 -2.91
C HIS A 10 4.89 30.42 -1.99
N GLN A 11 6.00 31.00 -1.53
CA GLN A 11 5.99 32.17 -0.66
C GLN A 11 5.31 33.35 -1.35
N GLY A 12 5.65 33.61 -2.63
CA GLY A 12 5.03 34.69 -3.39
C GLY A 12 3.52 34.53 -3.56
N VAL A 13 3.04 33.30 -3.75
CA VAL A 13 1.59 33.01 -3.81
C VAL A 13 0.93 33.19 -2.44
N GLN A 14 1.55 32.73 -1.35
CA GLN A 14 1.03 32.94 0.00
C GLN A 14 0.96 34.43 0.36
N ASP A 15 2.01 35.18 0.05
CA ASP A 15 2.08 36.62 0.31
C ASP A 15 1.01 37.36 -0.50
N LEU A 16 0.88 37.05 -1.80
CA LEU A 16 -0.13 37.65 -2.67
C LEU A 16 -1.56 37.36 -2.18
N LEU A 17 -1.87 36.11 -1.85
CA LEU A 17 -3.19 35.72 -1.34
C LEU A 17 -3.47 36.39 0.01
N SER A 18 -2.48 36.40 0.91
CA SER A 18 -2.59 37.10 2.19
C SER A 18 -2.83 38.60 2.00
N ASP A 19 -2.17 39.23 1.03
CA ASP A 19 -2.36 40.66 0.73
C ASP A 19 -3.75 40.96 0.17
N ILE A 20 -4.27 40.10 -0.70
CA ILE A 20 -5.64 40.18 -1.24
C ILE A 20 -6.65 40.05 -0.09
N ASP A 21 -6.51 39.04 0.76
CA ASP A 21 -7.42 38.79 1.88
C ASP A 21 -7.38 39.94 2.89
N ASN A 22 -6.19 40.45 3.21
CA ASN A 22 -6.04 41.60 4.10
C ASN A 22 -6.59 42.89 3.48
N ALA A 23 -6.46 43.08 2.16
CA ALA A 23 -7.05 44.21 1.45
C ALA A 23 -8.59 44.14 1.48
N LEU A 24 -9.16 42.97 1.21
CA LEU A 24 -10.60 42.74 1.28
C LEU A 24 -11.13 42.97 2.69
N MET A 25 -10.44 42.48 3.71
CA MET A 25 -10.80 42.70 5.12
C MET A 25 -10.79 44.18 5.51
N ARG A 26 -9.81 44.96 5.01
CA ARG A 26 -9.78 46.42 5.21
C ARG A 26 -10.99 47.09 4.55
N GLU A 27 -11.34 46.71 3.32
CA GLU A 27 -12.51 47.25 2.61
C GLU A 27 -13.84 46.89 3.32
N ILE A 28 -13.99 45.66 3.81
CA ILE A 28 -15.17 45.23 4.59
C ILE A 28 -15.30 46.08 5.86
N ARG A 29 -14.19 46.37 6.56
CA ARG A 29 -14.19 47.17 7.79
C ARG A 29 -14.46 48.66 7.52
N MET A 30 -13.85 49.24 6.48
CA MET A 30 -13.97 50.67 6.20
C MET A 30 -15.29 51.05 5.51
N ARG A 31 -15.77 50.22 4.58
CA ARG A 31 -16.93 50.54 3.74
C ARG A 31 -18.18 49.71 4.08
N GLY A 32 -18.07 48.71 4.96
CA GLY A 32 -19.18 47.86 5.34
C GLY A 32 -19.69 46.94 4.22
N VAL A 33 -18.95 46.81 3.12
CA VAL A 33 -19.31 45.95 1.98
C VAL A 33 -19.14 44.50 2.39
N LYS A 34 -20.25 43.77 2.55
CA LYS A 34 -20.27 42.36 2.98
C LYS A 34 -20.64 41.45 1.79
N PRO A 35 -19.67 40.96 1.01
CA PRO A 35 -19.96 40.02 -0.05
C PRO A 35 -20.58 38.74 0.55
N TYR A 36 -21.67 38.27 -0.06
CA TYR A 36 -22.36 37.01 0.29
C TYR A 36 -22.81 36.88 1.76
N GLY A 37 -23.10 37.99 2.44
CA GLY A 37 -23.52 37.96 3.86
C GLY A 37 -22.38 37.62 4.84
N PHE A 38 -21.13 37.65 4.37
CA PHE A 38 -19.97 37.46 5.23
C PHE A 38 -19.95 38.50 6.36
N SER A 39 -19.76 38.04 7.60
CA SER A 39 -19.62 38.90 8.77
C SER A 39 -18.31 38.60 9.47
N ILE A 40 -17.57 39.65 9.82
CA ILE A 40 -16.34 39.51 10.59
C ILE A 40 -16.74 39.17 12.03
N PRO A 41 -16.26 38.05 12.59
CA PRO A 41 -16.47 37.74 14.00
C PRO A 41 -15.96 38.87 14.88
N GLY A 42 -16.78 39.35 15.81
CA GLY A 42 -16.42 40.48 16.70
C GLY A 42 -15.23 40.21 17.63
N SER A 43 -14.74 38.97 17.70
CA SER A 43 -13.55 38.58 18.44
C SER A 43 -12.22 38.91 17.75
N ILE A 44 -12.25 39.29 16.47
CA ILE A 44 -11.03 39.57 15.70
C ILE A 44 -10.62 41.02 15.91
N LYS A 45 -9.44 41.23 16.51
CA LYS A 45 -8.85 42.57 16.69
C LYS A 45 -8.68 43.28 15.35
N GLU A 46 -8.85 44.60 15.33
CA GLU A 46 -8.68 45.43 14.12
C GLU A 46 -7.28 45.31 13.49
N GLU A 47 -6.26 44.95 14.28
CA GLU A 47 -4.89 44.79 13.81
C GLU A 47 -4.56 43.37 13.32
N ALA A 48 -5.50 42.43 13.43
CA ALA A 48 -5.27 41.05 13.03
C ALA A 48 -5.07 40.96 11.50
N LYS A 49 -4.01 40.26 11.10
CA LYS A 49 -3.72 39.91 9.70
C LYS A 49 -4.16 38.49 9.43
N ILE A 50 -4.74 38.28 8.25
CA ILE A 50 -5.02 36.96 7.71
C ILE A 50 -3.78 36.49 6.95
N THR A 51 -3.41 35.23 7.14
CA THR A 51 -2.36 34.55 6.39
C THR A 51 -2.97 33.37 5.66
N ALA A 52 -2.71 33.29 4.35
CA ALA A 52 -3.14 32.16 3.55
C ALA A 52 -2.10 31.04 3.66
N GLU A 53 -2.47 29.93 4.32
CA GLU A 53 -1.67 28.72 4.32
C GLU A 53 -2.10 27.82 3.17
N TYR A 54 -1.19 27.64 2.20
CA TYR A 54 -1.31 26.62 1.16
C TYR A 54 -0.19 25.60 1.36
N GLU A 55 -0.45 24.32 1.11
CA GLU A 55 0.59 23.29 1.22
C GLU A 55 0.97 22.82 -0.19
N ILE A 56 2.17 23.17 -0.67
CA ILE A 56 2.72 22.57 -1.88
C ILE A 56 3.33 21.22 -1.52
N ARG A 57 2.64 20.14 -1.87
CA ARG A 57 3.20 18.79 -1.79
C ARG A 57 3.88 18.45 -3.11
N ILE A 58 5.21 18.24 -3.07
CA ILE A 58 5.98 17.77 -4.22
C ILE A 58 6.21 16.26 -4.04
N PRO A 59 5.63 15.39 -4.89
CA PRO A 59 5.72 13.93 -4.72
C PRO A 59 7.17 13.41 -4.62
N GLY A 60 8.10 14.02 -5.35
CA GLY A 60 9.52 13.66 -5.32
C GLY A 60 10.21 13.88 -3.98
N ASP A 61 9.71 14.78 -3.14
CA ASP A 61 10.26 15.05 -1.80
C ASP A 61 9.98 13.89 -0.82
N LEU A 62 8.83 13.22 -0.98
CA LEU A 62 8.49 12.04 -0.18
C LEU A 62 9.48 10.89 -0.43
N VAL A 63 9.79 10.60 -1.70
CA VAL A 63 10.72 9.51 -2.07
C VAL A 63 12.11 9.79 -1.52
N GLN A 64 12.58 11.04 -1.59
CA GLN A 64 13.88 11.43 -1.06
C GLN A 64 13.93 11.28 0.47
N ARG A 65 12.90 11.76 1.19
CA ARG A 65 12.80 11.60 2.64
C ARG A 65 12.70 10.13 3.05
N ALA A 66 11.92 9.33 2.34
CA ALA A 66 11.79 7.90 2.59
C ALA A 66 13.11 7.14 2.35
N THR A 67 13.89 7.56 1.35
CA THR A 67 15.21 6.97 1.06
C THR A 67 16.20 7.29 2.18
N VAL A 68 16.26 8.55 2.63
CA VAL A 68 17.11 8.94 3.77
C VAL A 68 16.68 8.24 5.05
N ALA A 69 15.37 8.12 5.30
CA ALA A 69 14.85 7.38 6.45
C ALA A 69 15.27 5.91 6.42
N ARG A 70 15.26 5.25 5.25
CA ARG A 70 15.78 3.88 5.08
C ARG A 70 17.29 3.75 5.28
N MET A 71 18.06 4.80 5.00
CA MET A 71 19.50 4.82 5.28
C MET A 71 19.80 4.91 6.79
N LEU A 72 18.94 5.60 7.55
CA LEU A 72 19.07 5.73 9.00
C LEU A 72 18.49 4.52 9.76
N ASP A 73 17.36 4.00 9.29
CA ASP A 73 16.71 2.79 9.80
C ASP A 73 16.32 1.87 8.62
N PRO A 74 17.07 0.77 8.38
CA PRO A 74 16.74 -0.17 7.31
C PRO A 74 15.35 -0.82 7.42
N ASN A 75 14.76 -0.84 8.62
CA ASN A 75 13.42 -1.38 8.84
C ASN A 75 12.31 -0.34 8.58
N PHE A 76 12.67 0.92 8.32
CA PHE A 76 11.70 1.97 8.05
C PHE A 76 10.86 1.64 6.80
N ARG A 77 9.54 1.60 7.01
CA ARG A 77 8.56 1.39 5.95
C ARG A 77 7.39 2.35 6.14
N LEU A 78 7.02 3.02 5.05
CA LEU A 78 5.76 3.74 4.96
C LEU A 78 4.62 2.75 4.74
N SER A 79 3.44 3.06 5.27
CA SER A 79 2.25 2.29 4.95
C SER A 79 1.93 2.43 3.45
N THR A 80 1.48 1.34 2.82
CA THR A 80 1.14 1.34 1.40
C THR A 80 0.08 2.39 1.07
N THR A 81 -0.89 2.58 1.97
CA THR A 81 -1.92 3.63 1.87
C THR A 81 -1.28 5.03 1.80
N ARG A 82 -0.34 5.34 2.69
CA ARG A 82 0.33 6.65 2.71
C ARG A 82 1.18 6.89 1.48
N VAL A 83 1.81 5.84 0.96
CA VAL A 83 2.58 5.91 -0.30
C VAL A 83 1.64 6.21 -1.48
N MET A 84 0.49 5.54 -1.55
CA MET A 84 -0.48 5.76 -2.63
C MET A 84 -1.07 7.18 -2.59
N GLU A 85 -1.46 7.67 -1.42
CA GLU A 85 -2.01 9.04 -1.26
C GLU A 85 -1.03 10.13 -1.69
N GLU A 86 0.26 9.95 -1.38
CA GLU A 86 1.27 10.99 -1.60
C GLU A 86 1.92 10.91 -2.99
N LEU A 87 2.04 9.71 -3.58
CA LEU A 87 2.63 9.54 -4.92
C LEU A 87 1.59 9.59 -6.04
N PHE A 88 0.34 9.20 -5.76
CA PHE A 88 -0.75 9.10 -6.73
C PHE A 88 -2.03 9.77 -6.19
N PRO A 89 -2.01 11.10 -5.98
CA PRO A 89 -3.15 11.84 -5.42
C PRO A 89 -4.42 11.77 -6.28
N GLU A 90 -4.31 11.40 -7.55
CA GLU A 90 -5.43 11.12 -8.45
C GLU A 90 -6.28 9.90 -8.01
N ILE A 91 -5.72 8.99 -7.21
CA ILE A 91 -6.42 7.82 -6.68
C ILE A 91 -7.24 8.23 -5.45
N LYS A 92 -8.54 8.45 -5.66
CA LYS A 92 -9.46 8.91 -4.61
C LYS A 92 -9.62 7.92 -3.43
N ASN A 93 -9.47 6.62 -3.70
CA ASN A 93 -9.66 5.59 -2.69
C ASN A 93 -8.52 4.54 -2.76
N PRO A 94 -7.45 4.72 -1.97
CA PRO A 94 -6.29 3.82 -2.00
C PRO A 94 -6.62 2.40 -1.52
N ILE A 95 -7.63 2.23 -0.65
CA ILE A 95 -8.04 0.90 -0.16
C ILE A 95 -8.72 0.11 -1.27
N GLU A 96 -9.60 0.77 -2.03
CA GLU A 96 -10.29 0.14 -3.16
C GLU A 96 -9.30 -0.26 -4.24
N GLU A 97 -8.34 0.61 -4.57
CA GLU A 97 -7.33 0.29 -5.58
C GLU A 97 -6.43 -0.86 -5.13
N GLN A 98 -6.05 -0.91 -3.86
CA GLN A 98 -5.30 -2.05 -3.32
C GLN A 98 -6.14 -3.34 -3.36
N ALA A 99 -7.44 -3.26 -3.10
CA ALA A 99 -8.32 -4.42 -3.19
C ALA A 99 -8.45 -4.92 -4.64
N ARG A 100 -8.53 -4.01 -5.62
CA ARG A 100 -8.53 -4.36 -7.05
C ARG A 100 -7.23 -5.03 -7.46
N SER A 101 -6.08 -4.46 -7.08
CA SER A 101 -4.78 -5.09 -7.34
C SER A 101 -4.69 -6.49 -6.74
N ARG A 102 -5.18 -6.72 -5.52
CA ARG A 102 -5.22 -8.07 -4.92
C ARG A 102 -6.18 -9.01 -5.66
N ALA A 103 -7.30 -8.50 -6.14
CA ALA A 103 -8.24 -9.29 -6.94
C ALA A 103 -7.63 -9.66 -8.30
N ASP A 104 -6.90 -8.74 -8.93
CA ASP A 104 -6.18 -8.99 -10.17
C ASP A 104 -5.06 -10.01 -9.97
N ASP A 105 -4.28 -9.89 -8.90
CA ASP A 105 -3.27 -10.89 -8.53
C ASP A 105 -3.89 -12.26 -8.28
N ALA A 106 -5.05 -12.31 -7.60
CA ALA A 106 -5.78 -13.56 -7.37
C ALA A 106 -6.31 -14.16 -8.68
N ASN A 107 -6.79 -13.32 -9.60
CA ASN A 107 -7.27 -13.73 -10.93
C ASN A 107 -6.12 -14.24 -11.82
N GLN A 108 -4.93 -13.67 -11.66
CA GLN A 108 -3.70 -14.11 -12.35
C GLN A 108 -3.06 -15.33 -11.67
N GLY A 109 -3.55 -15.73 -10.50
CA GLY A 109 -3.05 -16.88 -9.77
C GLY A 109 -3.08 -18.15 -10.61
N GLU A 110 -2.06 -19.00 -10.42
CA GLU A 110 -1.92 -20.28 -11.11
C GLU A 110 -3.18 -21.15 -10.98
N VAL A 111 -3.82 -21.12 -9.81
CA VAL A 111 -5.08 -21.82 -9.54
C VAL A 111 -6.22 -21.35 -10.45
N MET A 112 -6.39 -20.04 -10.63
CA MET A 112 -7.45 -19.51 -11.50
C MET A 112 -7.16 -19.80 -12.98
N SER A 113 -5.88 -19.76 -13.38
CA SER A 113 -5.46 -20.18 -14.72
C SER A 113 -5.75 -21.67 -14.98
N MET A 114 -5.47 -22.54 -14.01
CA MET A 114 -5.79 -23.97 -14.07
C MET A 114 -7.30 -24.21 -14.16
N LEU A 115 -8.10 -23.52 -13.34
CA LEU A 115 -9.56 -23.62 -13.39
C LEU A 115 -10.14 -23.17 -14.74
N ALA A 116 -9.66 -22.05 -15.29
CA ALA A 116 -10.05 -21.57 -16.61
C ALA A 116 -9.69 -22.60 -17.70
N THR A 117 -8.52 -23.23 -17.60
CA THR A 117 -8.07 -24.28 -18.52
C THR A 117 -8.97 -25.52 -18.43
N ILE A 118 -9.30 -25.98 -17.21
CA ILE A 118 -10.24 -27.10 -17.00
C ILE A 118 -11.60 -26.81 -17.64
N GLN A 119 -12.12 -25.60 -17.45
CA GLN A 119 -13.39 -25.20 -18.04
C GLN A 119 -13.34 -25.21 -19.57
N ALA A 120 -12.27 -24.67 -20.16
CA ALA A 120 -12.07 -24.67 -21.62
C ALA A 120 -12.02 -26.10 -22.18
N LEU A 121 -11.25 -27.00 -21.54
CA LEU A 121 -11.17 -28.42 -21.93
C LEU A 121 -12.55 -29.11 -21.87
N ARG A 122 -13.36 -28.83 -20.84
CA ARG A 122 -14.72 -29.38 -20.72
C ARG A 122 -15.68 -28.83 -21.78
N ILE A 123 -15.53 -27.57 -22.18
CA ILE A 123 -16.32 -26.99 -23.28
C ILE A 123 -15.95 -27.68 -24.59
N GLU A 124 -14.66 -27.84 -24.86
CA GLU A 124 -14.17 -28.50 -26.08
C GLU A 124 -14.62 -29.95 -26.16
N ALA A 125 -14.55 -30.70 -25.05
CA ALA A 125 -15.08 -32.07 -24.98
C ALA A 125 -16.57 -32.14 -25.35
N LYS A 126 -17.38 -31.18 -24.89
CA LYS A 126 -18.81 -31.09 -25.24
C LYS A 126 -19.04 -30.74 -26.70
N LEU A 127 -18.19 -29.89 -27.30
CA LEU A 127 -18.27 -29.54 -28.71
C LEU A 127 -17.91 -30.74 -29.61
N LEU A 128 -16.84 -31.46 -29.28
CA LEU A 128 -16.41 -32.66 -29.99
C LEU A 128 -17.44 -33.79 -29.88
N ALA A 129 -18.06 -33.98 -28.71
CA ALA A 129 -19.14 -34.93 -28.51
C ALA A 129 -20.35 -34.62 -29.42
N LYS A 130 -20.70 -33.33 -29.56
CA LYS A 130 -21.76 -32.89 -30.49
C LYS A 130 -21.39 -33.12 -31.96
N ALA A 131 -20.10 -33.02 -32.30
CA ALA A 131 -19.57 -33.31 -33.64
C ALA A 131 -19.44 -34.82 -33.94
N ARG A 132 -19.86 -35.69 -33.00
CA ARG A 132 -19.71 -37.16 -33.05
C ARG A 132 -18.27 -37.66 -33.00
N ASP A 133 -17.30 -36.81 -32.65
CA ASP A 133 -15.95 -37.23 -32.33
C ASP A 133 -15.88 -37.66 -30.86
N SER A 134 -16.28 -38.92 -30.62
CA SER A 134 -16.32 -39.49 -29.28
C SER A 134 -14.94 -39.76 -28.69
N GLU A 135 -13.91 -39.91 -29.52
CA GLU A 135 -12.55 -40.19 -29.07
C GLU A 135 -11.88 -38.89 -28.61
N GLY A 136 -11.98 -37.84 -29.42
CA GLY A 136 -11.53 -36.50 -29.04
C GLY A 136 -12.21 -36.01 -27.75
N ALA A 137 -13.54 -36.15 -27.66
CA ALA A 137 -14.28 -35.77 -26.45
C ALA A 137 -13.74 -36.44 -25.16
N ARG A 138 -13.42 -37.74 -25.23
CA ARG A 138 -12.87 -38.49 -24.08
C ARG A 138 -11.47 -38.03 -23.69
N LEU A 139 -10.61 -37.70 -24.66
CA LEU A 139 -9.26 -37.22 -24.38
C LEU A 139 -9.27 -35.88 -23.65
N PHE A 140 -10.10 -34.95 -24.11
CA PHE A 140 -10.26 -33.64 -23.48
C PHE A 140 -10.88 -33.74 -22.07
N GLU A 141 -11.85 -34.63 -21.88
CA GLU A 141 -12.44 -34.89 -20.56
C GLU A 141 -11.42 -35.52 -19.58
N LYS A 142 -10.60 -36.46 -20.06
CA LYS A 142 -9.52 -37.06 -19.25
C LYS A 142 -8.46 -36.02 -18.87
N ALA A 143 -8.06 -35.15 -19.80
CA ALA A 143 -7.11 -34.07 -19.54
C ALA A 143 -7.66 -33.08 -18.50
N ALA A 144 -8.94 -32.72 -18.59
CA ALA A 144 -9.60 -31.87 -17.61
C ALA A 144 -9.58 -32.49 -16.20
N ASN A 145 -9.88 -33.79 -16.09
CA ASN A 145 -9.90 -34.50 -14.81
C ASN A 145 -8.49 -34.64 -14.18
N MET A 146 -7.45 -34.81 -15.01
CA MET A 146 -6.06 -34.83 -14.53
C MET A 146 -5.62 -33.48 -13.93
N LEU A 147 -6.05 -32.36 -14.52
CA LEU A 147 -5.77 -31.04 -13.98
C LEU A 147 -6.60 -30.75 -12.71
N GLU A 148 -7.85 -31.21 -12.68
CA GLU A 148 -8.70 -31.10 -11.48
C GLU A 148 -8.09 -31.86 -10.28
N SER A 149 -7.54 -33.06 -10.50
CA SER A 149 -6.86 -33.81 -9.43
C SER A 149 -5.59 -33.15 -8.88
N GLN A 150 -4.99 -32.21 -9.61
CA GLN A 150 -3.83 -31.43 -9.12
C GLN A 150 -4.24 -30.27 -8.21
N LEU A 151 -5.51 -29.83 -8.31
CA LEU A 151 -6.09 -28.79 -7.45
C LEU A 151 -6.62 -29.34 -6.13
N GLU A 152 -6.90 -30.65 -6.05
CA GLU A 152 -7.24 -31.27 -4.78
C GLU A 152 -6.02 -31.24 -3.86
N PRO A 153 -6.13 -30.63 -2.65
CA PRO A 153 -5.04 -30.66 -1.70
C PRO A 153 -4.75 -32.12 -1.37
N ALA A 154 -3.51 -32.56 -1.62
CA ALA A 154 -3.02 -33.83 -1.15
C ALA A 154 -3.38 -33.94 0.34
N GLN A 155 -4.26 -34.90 0.66
CA GLN A 155 -4.61 -35.22 2.04
C GLN A 155 -3.31 -35.30 2.84
N PRO A 156 -3.15 -34.55 3.94
CA PRO A 156 -1.97 -34.70 4.77
C PRO A 156 -1.88 -36.18 5.16
N PRO A 157 -0.74 -36.85 4.92
CA PRO A 157 -0.62 -38.25 5.26
C PRO A 157 -0.94 -38.40 6.74
N GLN A 158 -1.97 -39.20 7.01
CA GLN A 158 -2.40 -39.58 8.35
C GLN A 158 -1.17 -40.05 9.11
N ALA A 159 -0.79 -39.28 10.14
CA ALA A 159 0.38 -39.52 10.95
C ALA A 159 0.24 -40.89 11.63
N GLY A 160 0.90 -41.90 11.04
CA GLY A 160 1.16 -43.17 11.68
C GLY A 160 2.02 -42.93 12.92
N ASN A 161 1.57 -43.45 14.05
CA ASN A 161 2.30 -43.51 15.31
C ASN A 161 3.75 -43.97 15.09
N GLY A 162 4.71 -43.08 15.31
CA GLY A 162 6.13 -43.37 15.14
C GLY A 162 7.00 -42.29 15.77
N ARG A 163 7.26 -42.45 17.08
CA ARG A 163 8.41 -41.96 17.86
C ARG A 163 9.25 -40.81 17.27
N GLY A 164 9.17 -39.66 17.95
CA GLY A 164 10.33 -38.82 18.27
C GLY A 164 10.95 -38.02 17.12
N ARG A 165 10.43 -36.81 16.88
CA ARG A 165 11.20 -35.76 16.20
C ARG A 165 10.82 -34.40 16.81
N PRO A 166 11.76 -33.62 17.38
CA PRO A 166 11.45 -32.33 17.97
C PRO A 166 11.11 -31.29 16.90
N ALA A 167 10.23 -30.36 17.26
CA ALA A 167 9.65 -29.33 16.40
C ALA A 167 10.71 -28.39 15.78
N PRO A 168 10.55 -27.96 14.52
CA PRO A 168 11.40 -26.95 13.90
C PRO A 168 10.98 -25.56 14.38
N GLY A 169 11.70 -25.01 15.37
CA GLY A 169 11.42 -23.67 15.88
C GLY A 169 12.26 -23.22 17.08
N ALA A 170 13.39 -23.87 17.37
CA ALA A 170 14.31 -23.40 18.41
C ALA A 170 15.21 -22.27 17.84
N PRO A 171 15.21 -21.06 18.43
CA PRO A 171 16.17 -20.02 18.06
C PRO A 171 17.60 -20.47 18.38
N PRO A 172 18.61 -20.07 17.58
CA PRO A 172 19.99 -20.51 17.76
C PRO A 172 20.58 -20.01 19.08
N ASN A 173 21.11 -20.97 19.85
CA ASN A 173 21.98 -20.86 21.04
C ASN A 173 22.38 -19.44 21.46
N ALA A 174 21.80 -18.98 22.58
CA ALA A 174 22.45 -18.00 23.44
C ALA A 174 23.71 -18.64 24.03
N VAL A 175 24.87 -18.08 23.70
CA VAL A 175 26.15 -18.40 24.34
C VAL A 175 26.03 -18.06 25.84
N PRO A 176 26.26 -18.98 26.78
CA PRO A 176 26.25 -18.64 28.20
C PRO A 176 27.44 -17.73 28.51
N PRO A 177 27.27 -16.68 29.36
CA PRO A 177 28.37 -15.78 29.71
C PRO A 177 29.45 -16.54 30.50
N PRO A 178 30.74 -16.17 30.34
CA PRO A 178 31.83 -16.81 31.09
C PRO A 178 31.72 -16.49 32.59
N SER A 179 31.81 -17.53 33.41
CA SER A 179 31.82 -17.45 34.88
C SER A 179 32.98 -16.59 35.39
N PRO A 180 32.79 -15.73 36.41
CA PRO A 180 33.87 -14.95 37.01
C PRO A 180 34.83 -15.85 37.78
N GLN A 181 36.10 -15.86 37.36
CA GLN A 181 37.20 -16.48 38.10
C GLN A 181 37.49 -15.67 39.37
N SER A 182 37.45 -16.32 40.52
CA SER A 182 37.86 -15.74 41.81
C SER A 182 39.39 -15.54 41.86
N PRO A 183 39.90 -14.46 42.46
CA PRO A 183 41.34 -14.17 42.48
C PRO A 183 42.08 -15.03 43.50
N THR A 184 43.06 -15.80 43.04
CA THR A 184 44.06 -16.46 43.89
C THR A 184 45.13 -15.44 44.27
N THR A 185 45.24 -15.13 45.55
CA THR A 185 46.27 -14.27 46.16
C THR A 185 47.61 -15.01 46.18
N PRO A 186 48.74 -14.39 45.80
CA PRO A 186 50.06 -14.90 46.13
C PRO A 186 50.62 -14.25 47.40
N ILE A 187 51.26 -15.09 48.21
CA ILE A 187 52.17 -14.76 49.33
C ILE A 187 53.55 -14.45 48.74
#